data_AF-A0A9P8DMX8-F1
#
_entry.id   AF-A0A9P8DMX8-F1
#
_cell.length_a   1.000
_cell.length_b   1.000
_cell.length_c   1.000
_cell.angle_alpha   90.00
_cell.angle_beta   90.00
_cell.angle_gamma   90.00
#
_symmetry.space_group_name_H-M   'P 1'
#
loop_
_entity.id
_entity.type
_entity.pdbx_description
1 polymer ?
#
loop_
_entity_poly.entity_id
_entity_poly.type
_entity_poly.pdbx_seq_one_letter_code
_entity_poly.pdbx_strand_id
1 'polypeptide(L)'
;MAAKYGFQGIEVFYEDLVDLAKSLPGGDTPSNQITAARTIHDLCAARSLTIICLQPFMHFGGLIDRQAQAQQYEELKLWFELCHALETDLILFPSSFLPEEQLTDDMDVIAADFTVAADMGLEQQPQIKFAFEALCWGTRINRWEQSWDIIQRVDRENFGICLDSYNILGRIYADPAAVGGKTKDCDTVTKESIKHILTDIDVSKFTSEREPSVLQRGATLADELVEKREAILRGELV
;
A
#
# COMPACT_ATOMS: atom_id res chain seq x y z
N MET A 1 3.55 -13.55 18.65
CA MET A 1 2.93 -12.60 19.60
C MET A 1 1.57 -12.12 19.10
N ALA A 2 1.43 -11.69 17.85
CA ALA A 2 0.15 -11.27 17.23
C ALA A 2 -1.08 -12.12 17.63
N ALA A 3 -1.11 -13.42 17.30
CA ALA A 3 -2.24 -14.29 17.63
C ALA A 3 -2.60 -14.32 19.14
N LYS A 4 -1.60 -14.23 20.03
CA LYS A 4 -1.81 -14.20 21.50
C LYS A 4 -2.60 -12.96 21.94
N TYR A 5 -2.49 -11.86 21.22
CA TYR A 5 -3.18 -10.60 21.51
C TYR A 5 -4.40 -10.36 20.63
N GLY A 6 -4.88 -11.39 19.90
CA GLY A 6 -6.12 -11.32 19.14
C GLY A 6 -6.02 -10.65 17.77
N PHE A 7 -4.80 -10.38 17.28
CA PHE A 7 -4.62 -9.97 15.89
C PHE A 7 -5.03 -11.10 14.95
N GLN A 8 -5.70 -10.74 13.85
CA GLN A 8 -6.22 -11.68 12.86
C GLN A 8 -5.34 -11.78 11.61
N GLY A 9 -4.50 -10.79 11.39
CA GLY A 9 -3.55 -10.78 10.27
C GLY A 9 -2.29 -10.01 10.59
N ILE A 10 -1.31 -10.17 9.72
CA ILE A 10 -0.06 -9.44 9.72
C ILE A 10 0.28 -8.99 8.31
N GLU A 11 1.01 -7.89 8.22
CA GLU A 11 1.71 -7.51 7.00
C GLU A 11 3.11 -8.12 7.03
N VAL A 12 3.62 -8.55 5.88
CA VAL A 12 4.95 -9.15 5.77
C VAL A 12 5.86 -8.17 5.04
N PHE A 13 7.01 -7.88 5.65
CA PHE A 13 8.03 -7.06 5.02
C PHE A 13 8.92 -7.94 4.13
N TYR A 14 9.29 -7.45 2.93
CA TYR A 14 10.16 -8.17 2.00
C TYR A 14 11.52 -8.46 2.65
N GLU A 15 12.00 -7.54 3.48
CA GLU A 15 13.21 -7.70 4.29
C GLU A 15 13.14 -8.92 5.22
N ASP A 16 11.96 -9.28 5.74
CA ASP A 16 11.79 -10.49 6.56
C ASP A 16 12.06 -11.77 5.74
N LEU A 17 11.63 -11.77 4.46
CA LEU A 17 11.88 -12.88 3.54
C LEU A 17 13.37 -12.99 3.24
N VAL A 18 14.00 -11.86 2.93
CA VAL A 18 15.43 -11.75 2.62
C VAL A 18 16.28 -12.20 3.81
N ASP A 19 15.96 -11.75 5.02
CA ASP A 19 16.72 -12.09 6.22
C ASP A 19 16.59 -13.56 6.59
N LEU A 20 15.39 -14.15 6.44
CA LEU A 20 15.23 -15.59 6.59
C LEU A 20 15.97 -16.36 5.48
N ALA A 21 15.90 -15.91 4.23
CA ALA A 21 16.59 -16.54 3.10
C ALA A 21 18.12 -16.59 3.29
N LYS A 22 18.73 -15.52 3.85
CA LYS A 22 20.16 -15.48 4.19
C LYS A 22 20.58 -16.60 5.16
N SER A 23 19.67 -17.05 6.03
CA SER A 23 19.96 -18.13 6.98
C SER A 23 19.92 -19.53 6.34
N LEU A 24 19.36 -19.65 5.14
CA LEU A 24 19.25 -20.91 4.41
C LEU A 24 20.57 -21.24 3.67
N PRO A 25 20.86 -22.54 3.44
CA PRO A 25 22.00 -22.94 2.61
C PRO A 25 21.95 -22.26 1.24
N GLY A 26 23.06 -21.64 0.83
CA GLY A 26 23.15 -20.88 -0.43
C GLY A 26 22.85 -19.38 -0.29
N GLY A 27 22.39 -18.92 0.88
CA GLY A 27 22.18 -17.50 1.17
C GLY A 27 20.97 -16.89 0.46
N ASP A 28 20.99 -15.57 0.32
CA ASP A 28 19.90 -14.82 -0.31
C ASP A 28 19.86 -15.10 -1.83
N THR A 29 18.86 -15.87 -2.25
CA THR A 29 18.59 -16.18 -3.65
C THR A 29 17.07 -16.19 -3.87
N PRO A 30 16.56 -15.95 -5.10
CA PRO A 30 15.13 -15.99 -5.36
C PRO A 30 14.45 -17.28 -4.88
N SER A 31 15.09 -18.44 -5.08
CA SER A 31 14.58 -19.73 -4.59
C SER A 31 14.49 -19.81 -3.07
N ASN A 32 15.50 -19.26 -2.37
CA ASN A 32 15.50 -19.22 -0.91
C ASN A 32 14.51 -18.18 -0.36
N GLN A 33 14.26 -17.07 -1.05
CA GLN A 33 13.21 -16.11 -0.69
C GLN A 33 11.82 -16.72 -0.83
N ILE A 34 11.55 -17.49 -1.90
CA ILE A 34 10.30 -18.25 -2.06
C ILE A 34 10.15 -19.31 -0.95
N THR A 35 11.26 -19.95 -0.56
CA THR A 35 11.27 -20.90 0.57
C THR A 35 10.98 -20.21 1.90
N ALA A 36 11.55 -19.03 2.12
CA ALA A 36 11.28 -18.18 3.28
C ALA A 36 9.81 -17.75 3.33
N ALA A 37 9.24 -17.32 2.20
CA ALA A 37 7.82 -16.99 2.05
C ALA A 37 6.91 -18.15 2.47
N ARG A 38 7.14 -19.36 1.95
CA ARG A 38 6.38 -20.56 2.36
C ARG A 38 6.51 -20.85 3.86
N THR A 39 7.72 -20.69 4.40
CA THR A 39 7.97 -20.91 5.83
C THR A 39 7.17 -19.93 6.69
N ILE A 40 7.14 -18.65 6.30
CA ILE A 40 6.38 -17.61 6.99
C ILE A 40 4.87 -17.86 6.87
N HIS A 41 4.39 -18.26 5.69
CA HIS A 41 3.02 -18.68 5.48
C HIS A 41 2.62 -19.81 6.44
N ASP A 42 3.38 -20.91 6.49
CA ASP A 42 3.07 -22.05 7.34
C ASP A 42 3.04 -21.67 8.83
N LEU A 43 3.92 -20.76 9.25
CA LEU A 43 3.92 -20.22 10.61
C LEU A 43 2.67 -19.38 10.91
N CYS A 44 2.21 -18.57 9.96
CA CYS A 44 1.00 -17.77 10.10
C CYS A 44 -0.25 -18.65 10.10
N ALA A 45 -0.35 -19.59 9.17
CA ALA A 45 -1.43 -20.56 9.08
C ALA A 45 -1.59 -21.39 10.36
N ALA A 46 -0.48 -21.89 10.92
CA ALA A 46 -0.48 -22.62 12.20
C ALA A 46 -0.95 -21.77 13.40
N ARG A 47 -1.06 -20.45 13.24
CA ARG A 47 -1.49 -19.49 14.26
C ARG A 47 -2.79 -18.78 13.90
N SER A 48 -3.45 -19.20 12.83
CA SER A 48 -4.66 -18.56 12.30
C SER A 48 -4.47 -17.06 12.06
N LEU A 49 -3.30 -16.67 11.53
CA LEU A 49 -2.99 -15.33 11.09
C LEU A 49 -3.04 -15.28 9.57
N THR A 50 -3.84 -14.36 9.03
CA THR A 50 -3.85 -14.03 7.60
C THR A 50 -2.63 -13.18 7.26
N ILE A 51 -1.98 -13.47 6.14
CA ILE A 51 -0.99 -12.54 5.57
C ILE A 51 -1.74 -11.54 4.70
N ILE A 52 -1.75 -10.27 5.12
CA ILE A 52 -2.55 -9.21 4.52
C ILE A 52 -1.93 -8.80 3.18
N CYS A 53 -0.64 -8.46 3.18
CA CYS A 53 0.10 -8.03 2.00
C CYS A 53 1.59 -8.36 2.12
N LEU A 54 2.29 -8.27 0.99
CA LEU A 54 3.74 -8.19 0.93
C LEU A 54 4.13 -6.72 0.66
N GLN A 55 5.05 -6.18 1.46
CA GLN A 55 5.46 -4.79 1.37
C GLN A 55 6.91 -4.60 1.80
N PRO A 56 7.49 -3.40 1.62
CA PRO A 56 7.16 -2.47 0.56
C PRO A 56 7.87 -2.86 -0.75
N PHE A 57 7.19 -2.78 -1.90
CA PHE A 57 7.89 -2.76 -3.18
C PHE A 57 8.39 -1.34 -3.42
N MET A 58 9.62 -1.08 -3.00
CA MET A 58 10.16 0.26 -2.90
C MET A 58 10.50 0.89 -4.25
N HIS A 59 10.34 2.22 -4.32
CA HIS A 59 10.85 3.06 -5.39
C HIS A 59 10.35 2.74 -6.80
N PHE A 60 9.16 2.16 -6.91
CA PHE A 60 8.54 1.86 -8.21
C PHE A 60 7.79 3.05 -8.81
N GLY A 61 7.97 3.23 -10.12
CA GLY A 61 7.19 4.17 -10.94
C GLY A 61 7.81 5.57 -10.99
N GLY A 62 7.83 6.15 -12.19
CA GLY A 62 8.32 7.51 -12.39
C GLY A 62 9.84 7.66 -12.46
N LEU A 63 10.59 6.56 -12.62
CA LEU A 63 12.04 6.66 -12.81
C LEU A 63 12.35 7.32 -14.16
N ILE A 64 13.24 8.31 -14.13
CA ILE A 64 13.78 8.96 -15.34
C ILE A 64 14.64 7.97 -16.12
N ASP A 65 15.42 7.13 -15.43
CA ASP A 65 16.11 6.00 -16.06
C ASP A 65 15.10 4.90 -16.41
N ARG A 66 14.73 4.85 -17.69
CA ARG A 66 13.78 3.87 -18.21
C ARG A 66 14.30 2.44 -18.22
N GLN A 67 15.62 2.24 -18.19
CA GLN A 67 16.19 0.89 -18.03
C GLN A 67 16.02 0.41 -16.59
N ALA A 68 16.23 1.29 -15.61
CA ALA A 68 15.95 0.98 -14.20
C ALA A 68 14.46 0.67 -13.97
N GLN A 69 13.54 1.45 -14.56
CA GLN A 69 12.10 1.13 -14.52
C GLN A 69 11.81 -0.24 -15.13
N ALA A 70 12.46 -0.57 -16.25
CA ALA A 70 12.29 -1.87 -16.89
C ALA A 70 12.79 -3.04 -16.01
N GLN A 71 13.86 -2.84 -15.25
CA GLN A 71 14.35 -3.83 -14.30
C GLN A 71 13.35 -4.08 -13.17
N GLN A 72 12.67 -3.05 -12.68
CA GLN A 72 11.65 -3.22 -11.64
C GLN A 72 10.44 -4.04 -12.13
N TYR A 73 10.06 -3.95 -13.41
CA TYR A 73 9.05 -4.86 -13.97
C TYR A 73 9.51 -6.32 -13.93
N GLU A 74 10.80 -6.58 -14.15
CA GLU A 74 11.36 -7.94 -14.03
C GLU A 74 11.38 -8.42 -12.57
N GLU A 75 11.75 -7.54 -11.63
CA GLU A 75 11.71 -7.83 -10.19
C GLU A 75 10.29 -8.13 -9.70
N LEU A 76 9.28 -7.44 -10.24
CA LEU A 76 7.88 -7.65 -9.89
C LEU A 76 7.40 -9.08 -10.18
N LYS A 77 8.00 -9.77 -11.16
CA LYS A 77 7.69 -11.19 -11.45
C LYS A 77 8.04 -12.10 -10.28
N LEU A 78 9.17 -11.85 -9.61
CA LEU A 78 9.53 -12.58 -8.39
C LEU A 78 8.53 -12.28 -7.27
N TRP A 79 8.10 -11.02 -7.13
CA TRP A 79 7.11 -10.65 -6.12
C TRP A 79 5.77 -11.37 -6.31
N PHE A 80 5.36 -11.67 -7.54
CA PHE A 80 4.19 -12.52 -7.78
C PHE A 80 4.38 -13.93 -7.25
N GLU A 81 5.55 -14.54 -7.48
CA GLU A 81 5.89 -15.86 -6.91
C GLU A 81 5.92 -15.83 -5.37
N LEU A 82 6.45 -14.74 -4.78
CA LEU A 82 6.47 -14.55 -3.33
C LEU A 82 5.06 -14.39 -2.76
N CYS A 83 4.19 -13.62 -3.41
CA CYS A 83 2.79 -13.46 -2.99
C CYS A 83 2.04 -14.79 -3.04
N HIS A 84 2.20 -15.57 -4.13
CA HIS A 84 1.62 -16.90 -4.22
C HIS A 84 2.15 -17.84 -3.13
N ALA A 85 3.45 -17.79 -2.82
CA ALA A 85 4.05 -18.57 -1.74
C ALA A 85 3.58 -18.15 -0.33
N LEU A 86 3.24 -16.86 -0.16
CA LEU A 86 2.65 -16.30 1.07
C LEU A 86 1.12 -16.50 1.14
N GLU A 87 0.51 -17.01 0.07
CA GLU A 87 -0.94 -17.03 -0.14
C GLU A 87 -1.64 -15.66 0.02
N THR A 88 -0.95 -14.56 -0.28
CA THR A 88 -1.53 -13.20 -0.37
C THR A 88 -1.68 -12.78 -1.84
N ASP A 89 -2.58 -11.84 -2.09
CA ASP A 89 -2.85 -11.25 -3.40
C ASP A 89 -2.60 -9.73 -3.41
N LEU A 90 -1.93 -9.17 -2.41
CA LEU A 90 -1.74 -7.72 -2.29
C LEU A 90 -0.26 -7.35 -2.14
N ILE A 91 0.21 -6.47 -3.03
CA ILE A 91 1.52 -5.82 -2.96
C ILE A 91 1.31 -4.35 -2.61
N LEU A 92 2.09 -3.81 -1.67
CA LEU A 92 2.07 -2.39 -1.34
C LEU A 92 3.21 -1.64 -2.03
N PHE A 93 2.84 -0.61 -2.78
CA PHE A 93 3.75 0.38 -3.37
C PHE A 93 3.73 1.66 -2.55
N PRO A 94 4.80 1.99 -1.81
CA PRO A 94 4.94 3.33 -1.29
C PRO A 94 5.46 4.30 -2.35
N SER A 95 5.09 5.58 -2.24
CA SER A 95 5.64 6.64 -3.08
C SER A 95 7.16 6.73 -2.92
N SER A 96 7.88 6.93 -4.03
CA SER A 96 9.34 7.03 -3.99
C SER A 96 9.84 8.31 -3.30
N PHE A 97 10.94 8.17 -2.57
CA PHE A 97 11.72 9.25 -1.97
C PHE A 97 13.16 9.32 -2.51
N LEU A 98 13.40 8.77 -3.73
CA LEU A 98 14.66 8.97 -4.43
C LEU A 98 14.90 10.46 -4.73
N PRO A 99 16.16 10.88 -4.98
CA PRO A 99 16.48 12.26 -5.36
C PRO A 99 15.65 12.74 -6.56
N GLU A 100 15.31 14.04 -6.58
CA GLU A 100 14.45 14.63 -7.61
C GLU A 100 14.99 14.41 -9.03
N GLU A 101 16.32 14.41 -9.22
CA GLU A 101 16.97 14.16 -10.51
C GLU A 101 16.81 12.73 -11.04
N GLN A 102 16.29 11.80 -10.23
CA GLN A 102 16.01 10.42 -10.63
C GLN A 102 14.52 10.17 -10.90
N LEU A 103 13.65 11.12 -10.51
CA LEU A 103 12.19 10.98 -10.58
C LEU A 103 11.56 12.06 -11.45
N THR A 104 10.76 11.65 -12.42
CA THR A 104 9.93 12.57 -13.20
C THR A 104 8.90 13.24 -12.31
N ASP A 105 8.53 14.48 -12.62
CA ASP A 105 7.36 15.16 -12.07
C ASP A 105 6.12 15.03 -12.97
N ASP A 106 6.25 14.35 -14.11
CA ASP A 106 5.16 14.03 -15.02
C ASP A 106 4.28 12.90 -14.47
N MET A 107 3.11 13.28 -13.93
CA MET A 107 2.14 12.35 -13.35
C MET A 107 1.58 11.35 -14.36
N ASP A 108 1.55 11.67 -15.66
CA ASP A 108 1.08 10.74 -16.70
C ASP A 108 2.10 9.62 -16.92
N VAL A 109 3.40 9.94 -16.86
CA VAL A 109 4.47 8.92 -16.90
C VAL A 109 4.43 8.04 -15.66
N ILE A 110 4.26 8.63 -14.48
CA ILE A 110 4.14 7.87 -13.22
C ILE A 110 2.94 6.91 -13.30
N ALA A 111 1.76 7.40 -13.70
CA ALA A 111 0.57 6.59 -13.83
C ALA A 111 0.70 5.49 -14.90
N ALA A 112 1.39 5.76 -16.01
CA ALA A 112 1.65 4.75 -17.04
C ALA A 112 2.49 3.59 -16.50
N ASP A 113 3.50 3.86 -15.66
CA ASP A 113 4.32 2.82 -15.03
C ASP A 113 3.49 1.93 -14.09
N PHE A 114 2.63 2.53 -13.28
CA PHE A 114 1.70 1.78 -12.42
C PHE A 114 0.64 1.02 -13.22
N THR A 115 0.21 1.54 -14.36
CA THR A 115 -0.70 0.84 -15.28
C THR A 115 -0.08 -0.46 -15.78
N VAL A 116 1.21 -0.44 -16.14
CA VAL A 116 1.92 -1.66 -16.56
C VAL A 116 1.95 -2.69 -15.44
N ALA A 117 2.27 -2.29 -14.20
CA ALA A 117 2.24 -3.21 -13.06
C ALA A 117 0.83 -3.77 -12.80
N ALA A 118 -0.20 -2.92 -12.86
CA ALA A 118 -1.59 -3.33 -12.69
C ALA A 118 -1.99 -4.37 -13.74
N ASP A 119 -1.68 -4.13 -15.02
CA ASP A 119 -1.96 -5.06 -16.12
C ASP A 119 -1.21 -6.39 -15.90
N MET A 120 0.06 -6.37 -15.50
CA MET A 120 0.82 -7.59 -15.14
C MET A 120 0.20 -8.37 -13.97
N GLY A 121 -0.36 -7.67 -12.98
CA GLY A 121 -1.04 -8.29 -11.84
C GLY A 121 -2.37 -8.95 -12.22
N LEU A 122 -3.10 -8.38 -13.18
CA LEU A 122 -4.34 -8.97 -13.72
C LEU A 122 -4.09 -10.27 -14.50
N GLU A 123 -2.88 -10.46 -15.03
CA GLU A 123 -2.47 -11.70 -15.72
C GLU A 123 -2.13 -12.85 -14.75
N GLN A 124 -1.99 -12.57 -13.45
CA GLN A 124 -1.68 -13.60 -12.44
C GLN A 124 -2.92 -14.43 -12.08
N GLN A 125 -2.68 -15.64 -11.56
CA GLN A 125 -3.72 -16.53 -11.05
C GLN A 125 -3.32 -17.11 -9.68
N PRO A 126 -3.94 -16.67 -8.57
CA PRO A 126 -4.93 -15.59 -8.47
C PRO A 126 -4.37 -14.24 -8.92
N GLN A 127 -5.26 -13.32 -9.33
CA GLN A 127 -4.85 -11.96 -9.70
C GLN A 127 -4.16 -11.27 -8.52
N ILE A 128 -3.11 -10.52 -8.82
CA ILE A 128 -2.40 -9.69 -7.84
C ILE A 128 -2.96 -8.27 -7.89
N LYS A 129 -3.23 -7.73 -6.71
CA LYS A 129 -3.69 -6.37 -6.44
C LYS A 129 -2.55 -5.52 -5.88
N PHE A 130 -2.72 -4.22 -6.01
CA PHE A 130 -1.76 -3.23 -5.59
C PHE A 130 -2.41 -2.13 -4.77
N ALA A 131 -1.78 -1.80 -3.65
CA ALA A 131 -2.13 -0.67 -2.81
C ALA A 131 -1.05 0.41 -2.97
N PHE A 132 -1.44 1.63 -3.37
CA PHE A 132 -0.52 2.75 -3.46
C PHE A 132 -0.62 3.66 -2.23
N GLU A 133 0.51 3.86 -1.55
CA GLU A 133 0.64 4.66 -0.33
C GLU A 133 1.47 5.92 -0.59
N ALA A 134 0.92 7.10 -0.28
CA ALA A 134 1.68 8.35 -0.32
C ALA A 134 2.43 8.56 1.01
N LEU A 135 3.76 8.40 0.99
CA LEU A 135 4.63 8.68 2.13
C LEU A 135 4.75 10.18 2.36
N CYS A 136 4.71 10.65 3.62
CA CYS A 136 4.75 12.09 3.90
C CYS A 136 6.09 12.77 3.55
N TRP A 137 7.14 11.97 3.33
CA TRP A 137 8.45 12.36 2.84
C TRP A 137 8.71 11.95 1.38
N GLY A 138 7.70 11.50 0.64
CA GLY A 138 7.84 11.19 -0.79
C GLY A 138 8.26 12.42 -1.61
N THR A 139 9.11 12.19 -2.61
CA THR A 139 9.74 13.28 -3.39
C THR A 139 8.74 13.98 -4.30
N ARG A 140 7.91 13.20 -5.02
CA ARG A 140 6.92 13.72 -5.99
C ARG A 140 5.49 13.62 -5.47
N ILE A 141 5.19 12.53 -4.78
CA ILE A 141 3.87 12.22 -4.22
C ILE A 141 4.04 12.10 -2.71
N ASN A 142 3.43 13.01 -1.94
CA ASN A 142 3.51 13.01 -0.48
C ASN A 142 2.21 13.43 0.21
N ARG A 143 1.11 13.37 -0.54
CA ARG A 143 -0.24 13.72 -0.13
C ARG A 143 -1.20 12.67 -0.68
N TRP A 144 -2.25 12.35 0.06
CA TRP A 144 -3.22 11.36 -0.38
C TRP A 144 -3.97 11.83 -1.64
N GLU A 145 -4.13 13.14 -1.81
CA GLU A 145 -4.75 13.72 -3.00
C GLU A 145 -3.97 13.38 -4.27
N GLN A 146 -2.64 13.32 -4.16
CA GLN A 146 -1.76 12.96 -5.28
C GLN A 146 -1.78 11.44 -5.54
N SER A 147 -1.86 10.60 -4.49
CA SER A 147 -2.05 9.16 -4.71
C SER A 147 -3.42 8.86 -5.32
N TRP A 148 -4.46 9.62 -4.94
CA TRP A 148 -5.77 9.52 -5.54
C TRP A 148 -5.75 9.88 -7.03
N ASP A 149 -5.09 10.98 -7.42
CA ASP A 149 -4.91 11.34 -8.84
C ASP A 149 -4.21 10.22 -9.65
N ILE A 150 -3.18 9.57 -9.09
CA ILE A 150 -2.55 8.40 -9.74
C ILE A 150 -3.54 7.26 -9.92
N ILE A 151 -4.32 6.92 -8.90
CA ILE A 151 -5.27 5.80 -8.96
C ILE A 151 -6.37 6.05 -10.00
N GLN A 152 -6.83 7.29 -10.10
CA GLN A 152 -7.78 7.70 -11.13
C GLN A 152 -7.18 7.60 -12.55
N ARG A 153 -5.89 7.92 -12.73
CA ARG A 153 -5.20 7.80 -14.02
C ARG A 153 -4.89 6.35 -14.40
N VAL A 154 -4.52 5.51 -13.43
CA VAL A 154 -4.23 4.08 -13.65
C VAL A 154 -5.50 3.35 -14.08
N ASP A 155 -6.62 3.65 -13.45
CA ASP A 155 -7.95 3.11 -13.80
C ASP A 155 -7.96 1.59 -14.06
N ARG A 156 -7.50 0.83 -13.06
CA ARG A 156 -7.58 -0.64 -13.03
C ARG A 156 -8.28 -1.13 -11.78
N GLU A 157 -9.01 -2.24 -11.88
CA GLU A 157 -9.79 -2.80 -10.77
C GLU A 157 -8.90 -3.36 -9.64
N ASN A 158 -7.70 -3.82 -9.99
CA ASN A 158 -6.73 -4.37 -9.04
C ASN A 158 -5.74 -3.32 -8.49
N PHE A 159 -5.93 -2.03 -8.77
CA PHE A 159 -5.05 -0.95 -8.29
C PHE A 159 -5.85 0.05 -7.47
N GLY A 160 -5.49 0.23 -6.21
CA GLY A 160 -6.24 1.08 -5.29
C GLY A 160 -5.37 1.81 -4.28
N ILE A 161 -6.03 2.49 -3.33
CA ILE A 161 -5.40 3.42 -2.40
C ILE A 161 -5.12 2.73 -1.06
N CYS A 162 -3.96 3.05 -0.48
CA CYS A 162 -3.66 2.89 0.93
C CYS A 162 -3.67 4.28 1.60
N LEU A 163 -4.56 4.48 2.57
CA LEU A 163 -4.57 5.70 3.38
C LEU A 163 -3.95 5.41 4.74
N ASP A 164 -2.73 5.91 4.93
CA ASP A 164 -2.04 5.82 6.21
C ASP A 164 -2.17 7.13 6.99
N SER A 165 -2.74 7.02 8.19
CA SER A 165 -2.99 8.19 9.05
C SER A 165 -1.70 8.85 9.53
N TYR A 166 -0.61 8.10 9.74
CA TYR A 166 0.68 8.65 10.10
C TYR A 166 1.27 9.46 8.95
N ASN A 167 1.20 8.97 7.71
CA ASN A 167 1.68 9.70 6.55
C ASN A 167 0.81 10.95 6.27
N ILE A 168 -0.51 10.84 6.34
CA ILE A 168 -1.39 12.01 6.17
C ILE A 168 -1.06 13.08 7.22
N LEU A 169 -1.02 12.71 8.50
CA LEU A 169 -0.77 13.65 9.60
C LEU A 169 0.69 14.13 9.64
N GLY A 170 1.65 13.31 9.26
CA GLY A 170 3.06 13.68 9.13
C GLY A 170 3.27 14.76 8.07
N ARG A 171 2.38 14.82 7.07
CA ARG A 171 2.42 15.88 6.06
C ARG A 171 1.71 17.16 6.46
N ILE A 172 0.55 17.05 7.11
CA ILE A 172 -0.36 18.20 7.30
C ILE A 172 -0.47 18.69 8.74
N TYR A 173 -0.04 17.89 9.72
CA TYR A 173 -0.25 18.18 11.15
C TYR A 173 1.05 18.37 11.91
N ALA A 174 1.92 17.36 11.91
CA ALA A 174 3.15 17.35 12.69
C ALA A 174 4.27 18.06 11.94
N ASP A 175 5.01 18.92 12.65
CA ASP A 175 6.24 19.53 12.12
C ASP A 175 7.29 19.57 13.25
N PRO A 176 8.30 18.69 13.24
CA PRO A 176 9.32 18.66 14.28
C PRO A 176 10.24 19.90 14.28
N ALA A 177 10.26 20.69 13.20
CA ALA A 177 11.04 21.93 13.12
C ALA A 177 10.27 23.15 13.64
N ALA A 178 8.93 23.05 13.77
CA ALA A 178 8.11 24.12 14.28
C ALA A 178 8.14 24.22 15.81
N VAL A 179 8.07 25.45 16.33
CA VAL A 179 7.86 25.70 17.77
C VAL A 179 6.49 25.12 18.15
N GLY A 180 6.48 24.10 19.02
CA GLY A 180 5.26 23.39 19.43
C GLY A 180 4.95 22.12 18.64
N GLY A 181 5.77 21.75 17.65
CA GLY A 181 5.70 20.45 16.97
C GLY A 181 4.56 20.31 15.95
N LYS A 182 3.92 21.41 15.55
CA LYS A 182 2.75 21.40 14.66
C LYS A 182 2.89 22.41 13.53
N THR A 183 2.32 22.07 12.38
CA THR A 183 2.11 23.00 11.27
C THR A 183 1.07 24.06 11.65
N LYS A 184 1.08 25.17 10.91
CA LYS A 184 0.08 26.23 11.07
C LYS A 184 -1.31 25.71 10.64
N ASP A 185 -2.33 26.04 11.44
CA ASP A 185 -3.75 25.70 11.17
C ASP A 185 -4.05 24.19 11.04
N CYS A 186 -3.17 23.34 11.59
CA CYS A 186 -3.22 21.87 11.49
C CYS A 186 -4.60 21.26 11.76
N ASP A 187 -5.28 21.67 12.84
CA ASP A 187 -6.59 21.12 13.21
C ASP A 187 -7.66 21.38 12.12
N THR A 188 -7.65 22.55 11.50
CA THR A 188 -8.58 22.90 10.41
C THR A 188 -8.24 22.11 9.15
N VAL A 189 -6.95 22.05 8.78
CA VAL A 189 -6.49 21.33 7.58
C VAL A 189 -6.79 19.84 7.68
N THR A 190 -6.60 19.23 8.86
CA THR A 190 -6.93 17.82 9.08
C THR A 190 -8.43 17.55 8.94
N LYS A 191 -9.30 18.42 9.47
CA LYS A 191 -10.76 18.27 9.32
C LYS A 191 -11.19 18.31 7.87
N GLU A 192 -10.72 19.30 7.11
CA GLU A 192 -11.05 19.39 5.68
C GLU A 192 -10.48 18.19 4.90
N SER A 193 -9.26 17.75 5.21
CA SER A 193 -8.65 16.57 4.58
C SER A 193 -9.47 15.30 4.81
N ILE A 194 -9.95 15.05 6.03
CA ILE A 194 -10.83 13.91 6.34
C ILE A 194 -12.15 14.02 5.57
N LYS A 195 -12.73 15.22 5.51
CA LYS A 195 -13.96 15.45 4.75
C LYS A 195 -13.76 15.12 3.26
N HIS A 196 -12.66 15.58 2.67
CA HIS A 196 -12.30 15.29 1.27
C HIS A 196 -12.04 13.80 1.02
N ILE A 197 -11.37 13.11 1.94
CA ILE A 197 -11.22 11.64 1.87
C ILE A 197 -12.59 10.96 1.79
N LEU A 198 -13.56 11.41 2.61
CA LEU A 198 -14.89 10.81 2.65
C LEU A 198 -15.75 11.17 1.44
N THR A 199 -15.53 12.32 0.80
CA THR A 199 -16.35 12.76 -0.35
C THR A 199 -15.79 12.37 -1.69
N ASP A 200 -14.47 12.44 -1.86
CA ASP A 200 -13.80 12.48 -3.16
C ASP A 200 -13.26 11.10 -3.57
N ILE A 201 -12.89 10.25 -2.61
CA ILE A 201 -12.39 8.90 -2.88
C ILE A 201 -13.56 7.95 -3.13
N ASP A 202 -13.46 7.18 -4.22
CA ASP A 202 -14.33 6.03 -4.43
C ASP A 202 -13.95 4.92 -3.45
N VAL A 203 -14.88 4.57 -2.56
CA VAL A 203 -14.67 3.55 -1.54
C VAL A 203 -14.33 2.17 -2.13
N SER A 204 -14.73 1.90 -3.37
CA SER A 204 -14.38 0.66 -4.07
C SER A 204 -12.88 0.53 -4.36
N LYS A 205 -12.16 1.65 -4.37
CA LYS A 205 -10.70 1.72 -4.56
C LYS A 205 -9.92 1.59 -3.26
N PHE A 206 -10.57 1.50 -2.11
CA PHE A 206 -9.87 1.06 -0.91
C PHE A 206 -9.43 -0.38 -1.10
N THR A 207 -8.12 -0.60 -1.09
CA THR A 207 -7.58 -1.95 -1.00
C THR A 207 -7.81 -2.45 0.42
N SER A 208 -9.01 -2.96 0.68
CA SER A 208 -9.32 -3.54 1.98
C SER A 208 -8.56 -4.84 2.16
N GLU A 209 -8.20 -5.12 3.41
CA GLU A 209 -7.86 -6.45 3.88
C GLU A 209 -8.89 -7.45 3.30
N ARG A 210 -8.44 -8.63 2.84
CA ARG A 210 -9.35 -9.72 2.50
C ARG A 210 -10.39 -9.83 3.61
N GLU A 211 -11.68 -9.82 3.26
CA GLU A 211 -12.69 -10.29 4.21
C GLU A 211 -12.24 -11.68 4.66
N PRO A 212 -11.87 -11.87 5.94
CA PRO A 212 -11.73 -13.20 6.46
C PRO A 212 -13.11 -13.81 6.28
N SER A 213 -13.22 -14.97 5.63
CA SER A 213 -14.45 -15.76 5.53
C SER A 213 -15.04 -16.19 6.90
N VAL A 214 -14.53 -15.61 7.99
CA VAL A 214 -14.89 -15.79 9.40
C VAL A 214 -15.51 -14.52 10.01
N LEU A 215 -15.47 -13.34 9.36
CA LEU A 215 -16.20 -12.14 9.80
C LEU A 215 -17.64 -12.14 9.26
N GLN A 216 -18.41 -13.17 9.61
CA GLN A 216 -19.86 -12.98 9.70
C GLN A 216 -20.15 -12.16 10.97
N ARG A 217 -20.64 -10.92 10.76
CA ARG A 217 -21.34 -9.99 11.68
C ARG A 217 -20.52 -8.75 12.10
N GLY A 218 -20.41 -7.80 11.18
CA GLY A 218 -20.04 -6.41 11.43
C GLY A 218 -20.10 -5.63 10.12
N ALA A 219 -20.50 -4.35 10.16
CA ALA A 219 -20.35 -3.46 9.01
C ALA A 219 -18.85 -3.43 8.62
N THR A 220 -18.53 -3.54 7.34
CA THR A 220 -17.15 -3.42 6.87
C THR A 220 -16.66 -1.98 7.07
N LEU A 221 -15.34 -1.75 7.06
CA LEU A 221 -14.80 -0.38 7.05
C LEU A 221 -15.38 0.44 5.89
N ALA A 222 -15.60 -0.19 4.73
CA ALA A 222 -16.26 0.43 3.59
C ALA A 222 -17.70 0.84 3.92
N ASP A 223 -18.47 -0.01 4.61
CA ASP A 223 -19.84 0.31 5.04
C ASP A 223 -19.86 1.49 6.03
N GLU A 224 -18.94 1.53 7.00
CA GLU A 224 -18.82 2.65 7.94
C GLU A 224 -18.43 3.96 7.23
N LEU A 225 -17.53 3.89 6.25
CA LEU A 225 -17.11 5.05 5.45
C LEU A 225 -18.26 5.55 4.57
N VAL A 226 -19.05 4.66 3.97
CA VAL A 226 -20.26 5.00 3.21
C VAL A 226 -21.29 5.67 4.12
N GLU A 227 -21.56 5.12 5.31
CA GLU A 227 -22.51 5.71 6.26
C GLU A 227 -22.07 7.12 6.70
N LYS A 228 -20.78 7.30 7.03
CA LYS A 228 -20.21 8.61 7.38
C LYS A 228 -20.26 9.59 6.23
N ARG A 229 -19.94 9.16 5.00
CA ARG A 229 -20.05 9.98 3.78
C ARG A 229 -21.48 10.49 3.60
N GLU A 230 -22.45 9.59 3.69
CA GLU A 230 -23.87 9.92 3.56
C GLU A 230 -24.34 10.92 4.64
N ALA A 231 -23.88 10.76 5.89
CA ALA A 231 -24.17 11.71 6.96
C ALA A 231 -23.52 13.10 6.72
N ILE A 232 -22.30 13.16 6.18
CA ILE A 232 -21.65 14.41 5.79
C ILE A 232 -22.41 15.09 4.65
N LEU A 233 -22.83 14.34 3.63
CA LEU A 233 -23.61 14.87 2.50
C LEU A 233 -24.98 15.42 2.95
N ARG A 234 -25.56 14.86 4.01
CA ARG A 234 -26.78 15.38 4.66
C ARG A 234 -26.54 16.54 5.63
N GLY A 235 -25.29 16.89 5.93
CA GLY A 235 -24.93 17.94 6.88
C GLY A 235 -25.10 17.55 8.35
N GLU A 236 -25.13 16.26 8.65
CA GLU A 236 -25.36 15.69 9.99
C GLU A 236 -24.07 15.52 10.81
N LEU A 237 -22.91 15.57 10.15
CA LEU A 237 -21.57 15.47 10.75
C LEU A 237 -20.72 16.67 10.30
N VAL A 238 -20.14 17.38 11.28
CA VAL A 238 -19.24 18.55 11.10
C VAL A 238 -17.81 18.16 11.40
#